data_AF-A0A2V9VUX1-F1
#
_entry.id   AF-A0A2V9VUX1-F1
#
_cell.length_a   1.000
_cell.length_b   1.000
_cell.length_c   1.000
_cell.angle_alpha   90.00
_cell.angle_beta   90.00
_cell.angle_gamma   90.00
#
_symmetry.space_group_name_H-M   'P 1'
#
loop_
_entity.id
_entity.type
_entity.pdbx_description
1 polymer ?
#
loop_
_entity_poly.entity_id
_entity_poly.type
_entity_poly.pdbx_seq_one_letter_code
_entity_poly.pdbx_strand_id
1 'polypeptide(L)'
;DYDNDGNLDLFLANGNPDDLIESLHSQVKYQEPLMLFHNTGKGFQNVSAQSGPVFTKPLSARGMAIGDFNNDGAIGVLVAINDGAPVLLRNVVGSQNHWLGINLVGTKSNRDAIGARVTYQSGDLKQQRMKIGGGSFLSSHDPRMVLGVGKRTKLDWVEIQWPLPSGKVERITELPIDRYITIIEGTGKWK
;
A
#
# COMPACT_ATOMS: atom_id res chain seq x y z
N ASP A 1 0.72 -5.32 2.23
CA ASP A 1 -0.47 -5.79 2.95
C ASP A 1 -1.55 -6.10 1.92
N TYR A 2 -1.23 -6.97 0.96
CA TYR A 2 -2.18 -7.32 -0.10
C TYR A 2 -3.31 -8.19 0.45
N ASP A 3 -3.08 -8.88 1.56
CA ASP A 3 -4.04 -9.73 2.23
C ASP A 3 -4.63 -9.08 3.48
N ASN A 4 -4.30 -7.82 3.80
CA ASN A 4 -4.79 -7.10 4.98
C ASN A 4 -4.49 -7.83 6.31
N ASP A 5 -3.42 -8.62 6.41
CA ASP A 5 -3.01 -9.32 7.64
C ASP A 5 -2.32 -8.39 8.66
N GLY A 6 -1.95 -7.17 8.24
CA GLY A 6 -1.30 -6.14 9.02
C GLY A 6 0.21 -6.02 8.73
N ASN A 7 0.81 -6.99 8.06
CA ASN A 7 2.20 -7.00 7.64
C ASN A 7 2.35 -6.34 6.26
N LEU A 8 3.36 -5.49 6.10
CA LEU A 8 3.66 -4.91 4.80
C LEU A 8 4.42 -5.93 3.93
N ASP A 9 3.73 -6.46 2.93
CA ASP A 9 4.31 -7.20 1.80
C ASP A 9 5.11 -6.33 0.83
N LEU A 10 5.78 -6.98 -0.12
CA LEU A 10 6.58 -6.34 -1.15
C LEU A 10 6.08 -6.74 -2.54
N PHE A 11 5.76 -5.75 -3.37
CA PHE A 11 5.50 -5.92 -4.80
C PHE A 11 6.64 -5.26 -5.57
N LEU A 12 7.10 -5.92 -6.63
CA LEU A 12 8.19 -5.43 -7.48
C LEU A 12 7.73 -5.41 -8.95
N ALA A 13 7.80 -4.23 -9.55
CA ALA A 13 7.64 -4.02 -10.98
C ALA A 13 9.03 -3.90 -11.62
N ASN A 14 9.40 -4.87 -12.45
CA ASN A 14 10.76 -5.03 -12.99
C ASN A 14 10.88 -4.74 -14.48
N GLY A 15 12.13 -4.60 -14.92
CA GLY A 15 12.54 -4.44 -16.30
C GLY A 15 13.82 -3.62 -16.37
N ASN A 16 14.76 -4.04 -17.21
CA ASN A 16 16.01 -3.30 -17.39
C ASN A 16 15.74 -1.97 -18.13
N PRO A 17 16.38 -0.85 -17.75
CA PRO A 17 16.21 0.44 -18.44
C PRO A 17 16.71 0.44 -19.90
N ASP A 18 17.66 -0.43 -20.25
CA ASP A 18 18.26 -0.54 -21.58
C ASP A 18 17.59 -1.66 -22.39
N ASP A 19 16.94 -1.30 -23.50
CA ASP A 19 16.25 -2.23 -24.41
C ASP A 19 17.20 -3.05 -25.29
N LEU A 20 18.48 -2.65 -25.36
CA LEU A 20 19.53 -3.39 -26.05
C LEU A 20 20.38 -4.24 -25.09
N ILE A 21 20.02 -4.33 -23.80
CA ILE A 21 20.82 -5.00 -22.79
C ILE A 21 21.18 -6.45 -23.15
N GLU A 22 20.28 -7.17 -23.83
CA GLU A 22 20.50 -8.57 -24.22
C GLU A 22 21.61 -8.73 -25.28
N SER A 23 21.91 -7.68 -26.05
CA SER A 23 23.03 -7.64 -26.99
C SER A 23 24.38 -7.50 -26.29
N LEU A 24 24.39 -6.92 -25.09
CA LEU A 24 25.58 -6.70 -24.26
C LEU A 24 25.78 -7.82 -23.24
N HIS A 25 24.69 -8.30 -22.64
CA HIS A 25 24.67 -9.30 -21.57
C HIS A 25 23.50 -10.28 -21.74
N SER A 26 23.75 -11.44 -22.35
CA SER A 26 22.71 -12.42 -22.70
C SER A 26 21.91 -13.01 -21.51
N GLN A 27 22.45 -12.90 -20.30
CA GLN A 27 21.82 -13.36 -19.05
C GLN A 27 20.89 -12.33 -18.40
N VAL A 28 20.94 -11.06 -18.83
CA VAL A 28 20.08 -9.98 -18.31
C VAL A 28 18.98 -9.72 -19.32
N LYS A 29 17.74 -9.58 -18.85
CA LYS A 29 16.56 -9.41 -19.71
C LYS A 29 16.06 -7.97 -19.65
N TYR A 30 15.68 -7.42 -20.80
CA TYR A 30 14.99 -6.13 -20.86
C TYR A 30 13.63 -6.20 -20.16
N GLN A 31 12.86 -7.23 -20.49
CA GLN A 31 11.57 -7.51 -19.89
C GLN A 31 11.72 -8.54 -18.77
N GLU A 32 11.16 -8.25 -17.61
CA GLU A 32 11.26 -9.09 -16.42
C GLU A 32 9.87 -9.31 -15.82
N PRO A 33 9.64 -10.44 -15.12
CA PRO A 33 8.36 -10.68 -14.49
C PRO A 33 8.16 -9.74 -13.29
N LEU A 34 6.88 -9.43 -13.02
CA LEU A 34 6.48 -8.84 -11.75
C LEU A 34 6.76 -9.83 -10.62
N MET A 35 7.02 -9.34 -9.42
CA MET A 35 7.20 -10.20 -8.24
C MET A 35 6.30 -9.75 -7.09
N LEU A 36 5.73 -10.72 -6.38
CA LEU A 36 5.04 -10.51 -5.11
C LEU A 36 5.70 -11.35 -4.03
N PHE A 37 6.00 -10.71 -2.90
CA PHE A 37 6.57 -11.36 -1.74
C PHE A 37 5.69 -11.12 -0.52
N HIS A 38 5.18 -12.21 0.06
CA HIS A 38 4.39 -12.16 1.29
C HIS A 38 5.29 -12.03 2.52
N ASN A 39 4.95 -11.11 3.41
CA ASN A 39 5.68 -10.91 4.65
C ASN A 39 5.13 -11.82 5.77
N THR A 40 5.89 -12.85 6.11
CA THR A 40 5.52 -13.85 7.13
C THR A 40 5.73 -13.39 8.58
N GLY A 41 6.14 -12.13 8.79
CA GLY A 41 6.60 -11.60 10.07
C GLY A 41 8.02 -12.03 10.47
N LYS A 42 8.60 -13.04 9.80
CA LYS A 42 10.00 -13.49 9.98
C LYS A 42 10.88 -13.20 8.76
N GLY A 43 10.26 -12.81 7.65
CA GLY A 43 10.92 -12.61 6.37
C GLY A 43 9.92 -12.68 5.22
N PHE A 44 10.43 -12.58 4.00
CA PHE A 44 9.64 -12.51 2.78
C PHE A 44 9.65 -13.85 2.04
N GLN A 45 8.47 -14.32 1.64
CA GLN A 45 8.30 -15.49 0.79
C GLN A 45 7.87 -15.05 -0.61
N ASN A 46 8.58 -15.49 -1.65
CA ASN A 46 8.16 -15.24 -3.03
C ASN A 46 6.89 -16.06 -3.33
N VAL A 47 5.77 -15.36 -3.56
CA VAL A 47 4.46 -15.94 -3.86
C VAL A 47 4.02 -15.66 -5.30
N SER A 48 4.91 -15.12 -6.14
CA SER A 48 4.61 -14.70 -7.52
C SER A 48 3.97 -15.81 -8.35
N ALA A 49 4.47 -17.05 -8.23
CA ALA A 49 3.95 -18.21 -8.96
C ALA A 49 2.49 -18.56 -8.62
N GLN A 50 1.99 -18.13 -7.47
CA GLN A 50 0.63 -18.38 -6.99
C GLN A 50 -0.27 -17.15 -7.15
N SER A 51 0.28 -16.02 -7.59
CA SER A 51 -0.39 -14.71 -7.58
C SER A 51 -1.11 -14.38 -8.90
N GLY A 52 -1.22 -15.36 -9.79
CA GLY A 52 -1.94 -15.26 -11.06
C GLY A 52 -1.03 -15.17 -12.29
N PRO A 53 -1.61 -15.33 -13.50
CA PRO A 53 -0.85 -15.53 -14.74
C PRO A 53 -0.04 -14.32 -15.20
N VAL A 54 -0.31 -13.12 -14.67
CA VAL A 54 0.48 -11.92 -15.02
C VAL A 54 1.91 -12.00 -14.49
N PHE A 55 2.13 -12.69 -13.36
CA PHE A 55 3.44 -12.81 -12.71
C PHE A 55 4.40 -13.73 -13.48
N THR A 56 3.93 -14.47 -14.49
CA THR A 56 4.80 -15.28 -15.37
C THR A 56 5.10 -14.56 -16.69
N LYS A 57 4.53 -13.38 -16.93
CA LYS A 57 4.75 -12.62 -18.17
C LYS A 57 5.94 -11.68 -17.98
N PRO A 58 6.98 -11.75 -18.84
CA PRO A 58 8.00 -10.72 -18.91
C PRO A 58 7.35 -9.40 -19.35
N LEU A 59 7.64 -8.32 -18.64
CA LEU A 59 7.14 -6.98 -18.94
C LEU A 59 8.28 -5.98 -18.84
N SER A 60 8.25 -4.93 -19.66
CA SER A 60 9.10 -3.75 -19.43
C SER A 60 8.37 -2.81 -18.48
N ALA A 61 8.19 -3.24 -17.23
CA ALA A 61 7.50 -2.43 -16.24
C ALA A 61 8.37 -1.25 -15.79
N ARG A 62 7.73 -0.11 -15.53
CA ARG A 62 8.41 1.14 -15.13
C ARG A 62 7.69 1.84 -13.99
N GLY A 63 6.48 2.31 -14.27
CA GLY A 63 5.64 2.97 -13.29
C GLY A 63 4.85 1.97 -12.47
N MET A 64 4.67 2.22 -11.17
CA MET A 64 3.81 1.40 -10.31
C MET A 64 3.07 2.26 -9.28
N ALA A 65 1.75 2.20 -9.30
CA ALA A 65 0.88 2.79 -8.29
C ALA A 65 0.10 1.71 -7.55
N ILE A 66 0.01 1.81 -6.23
CA ILE A 66 -0.83 0.96 -5.38
C ILE A 66 -2.01 1.80 -4.92
N GLY A 67 -3.22 1.22 -4.95
CA GLY A 67 -4.43 1.90 -4.53
C GLY A 67 -5.65 1.00 -4.51
N ASP A 68 -6.61 1.32 -3.65
CA ASP A 68 -7.91 0.65 -3.60
C ASP A 68 -8.90 1.44 -4.47
N PHE A 69 -8.83 1.17 -5.77
CA PHE A 69 -9.52 1.96 -6.80
C PHE A 69 -11.04 1.77 -6.81
N ASN A 70 -11.55 0.69 -6.21
CA ASN A 70 -12.98 0.38 -6.13
C ASN A 70 -13.52 0.41 -4.68
N ASN A 71 -12.69 0.79 -3.72
CA ASN A 71 -13.04 1.00 -2.31
C ASN A 71 -13.56 -0.25 -1.60
N ASP A 72 -13.01 -1.43 -1.92
CA ASP A 72 -13.39 -2.71 -1.30
C ASP A 72 -12.40 -3.21 -0.24
N GLY A 73 -11.35 -2.43 0.04
CA GLY A 73 -10.28 -2.74 0.97
C GLY A 73 -9.16 -3.61 0.42
N ALA A 74 -9.35 -4.21 -0.77
CA ALA A 74 -8.33 -5.00 -1.41
C ALA A 74 -7.47 -4.10 -2.31
N ILE A 75 -6.33 -3.63 -1.77
CA ILE A 75 -5.42 -2.76 -2.50
C ILE A 75 -4.96 -3.42 -3.81
N GLY A 76 -5.21 -2.74 -4.94
CA GLY A 76 -4.79 -3.14 -6.27
C GLY A 76 -3.46 -2.51 -6.67
N VAL A 77 -2.96 -2.91 -7.85
CA VAL A 77 -1.71 -2.39 -8.42
C VAL A 77 -1.94 -1.98 -9.87
N LEU A 78 -1.58 -0.76 -10.23
CA LEU A 78 -1.50 -0.30 -11.61
C LEU A 78 -0.04 -0.21 -12.01
N VAL A 79 0.33 -0.91 -13.09
CA VAL A 79 1.70 -0.94 -13.60
C VAL A 79 1.72 -0.30 -14.99
N ALA A 80 2.56 0.71 -15.18
CA ALA A 80 2.85 1.28 -16.49
C ALA A 80 3.95 0.47 -17.17
N ILE A 81 3.71 0.11 -18.43
CA ILE A 81 4.60 -0.71 -19.26
C ILE A 81 5.16 0.17 -20.37
N ASN A 82 6.48 0.14 -20.57
CA ASN A 82 7.10 0.81 -21.71
C ASN A 82 6.62 0.16 -23.02
N ASP A 83 6.22 1.00 -23.98
CA ASP A 83 5.71 0.59 -25.30
C ASP A 83 4.56 -0.43 -25.23
N GLY A 84 3.71 -0.32 -24.19
CA GLY A 84 2.61 -1.24 -23.95
C GLY A 84 1.46 -0.59 -23.21
N ALA A 85 0.31 -1.29 -23.20
CA ALA A 85 -0.82 -0.89 -22.39
C ALA A 85 -0.49 -1.05 -20.90
N PRO A 86 -0.98 -0.15 -20.03
CA PRO A 86 -0.85 -0.34 -18.58
C PRO A 86 -1.63 -1.58 -18.12
N VAL A 87 -1.14 -2.23 -17.07
CA VAL A 87 -1.76 -3.42 -16.50
C VAL A 87 -2.33 -3.08 -15.12
N LEU A 88 -3.64 -3.25 -14.96
CA LEU A 88 -4.32 -3.14 -13.68
C LEU A 88 -4.50 -4.54 -13.07
N LEU A 89 -3.89 -4.76 -11.91
CA LEU A 89 -4.05 -5.95 -11.10
C LEU A 89 -5.09 -5.66 -10.03
N ARG A 90 -6.28 -6.25 -10.19
CA ARG A 90 -7.31 -6.26 -9.14
C ARG A 90 -6.97 -7.33 -8.12
N ASN A 91 -6.79 -6.91 -6.88
CA ASN A 91 -6.62 -7.80 -5.76
C ASN A 91 -7.98 -8.31 -5.28
N VAL A 92 -8.09 -9.61 -5.00
CA VAL A 92 -9.31 -10.25 -4.49
C VAL A 92 -9.08 -10.96 -3.14
N VAL A 93 -7.85 -10.95 -2.63
CA VAL A 93 -7.48 -11.60 -1.37
C VAL A 93 -7.69 -10.66 -0.18
N GLY A 94 -7.34 -9.38 -0.32
CA GLY A 94 -7.42 -8.41 0.79
C GLY A 94 -8.81 -8.28 1.41
N SER A 95 -9.88 -8.44 0.61
CA SER A 95 -11.27 -8.40 1.07
C SER A 95 -11.68 -9.59 1.97
N GLN A 96 -10.83 -10.61 2.10
CA GLN A 96 -11.07 -11.74 3.01
C GLN A 96 -10.70 -11.41 4.47
N ASN A 97 -10.02 -10.30 4.70
CA ASN A 97 -9.63 -9.80 6.02
C ASN A 97 -10.20 -8.39 6.24
N HIS A 98 -10.23 -7.99 7.50
CA HIS A 98 -10.75 -6.70 7.91
C HIS A 98 -9.71 -5.60 7.76
N TRP A 99 -10.20 -4.39 7.52
CA TRP A 99 -9.36 -3.23 7.25
C TRP A 99 -10.02 -1.94 7.73
N LEU A 100 -9.24 -0.87 7.81
CA LEU A 100 -9.77 0.49 7.91
C LEU A 100 -9.04 1.39 6.91
N GLY A 101 -9.80 2.02 6.03
CA GLY A 101 -9.29 3.05 5.15
C GLY A 101 -9.33 4.41 5.84
N ILE A 102 -8.20 5.11 5.90
CA ILE A 102 -8.14 6.46 6.45
C ILE A 102 -7.68 7.47 5.40
N ASN A 103 -8.40 8.57 5.32
CA ASN A 103 -7.98 9.80 4.67
C ASN A 103 -7.63 10.84 5.75
N LEU A 104 -6.39 11.32 5.74
CA LEU A 104 -5.92 12.31 6.72
C LEU A 104 -5.93 13.70 6.10
N VAL A 105 -6.48 14.68 6.82
CA VAL A 105 -6.54 16.08 6.37
C VAL A 105 -5.88 16.97 7.40
N GLY A 106 -4.71 17.50 7.05
CA GLY A 106 -4.00 18.50 7.86
C GLY A 106 -4.68 19.87 7.81
N THR A 107 -4.70 20.56 8.95
CA THR A 107 -5.21 21.92 9.12
C THR A 107 -4.12 22.90 9.56
N LYS A 108 -3.18 22.45 10.39
CA LYS A 108 -1.97 23.17 10.79
C LYS A 108 -0.72 22.54 10.16
N SER A 109 -0.70 21.22 10.03
CA SER A 109 0.24 20.48 9.18
C SER A 109 -0.06 20.68 7.69
N ASN A 110 0.81 20.16 6.80
CA ASN A 110 0.51 20.14 5.37
C ASN A 110 -0.82 19.38 5.10
N ARG A 111 -1.57 19.83 4.08
CA ARG A 111 -2.97 19.41 3.84
C ARG A 111 -3.12 17.89 3.69
N ASP A 112 -2.14 17.23 3.08
CA ASP A 112 -2.16 15.78 2.81
C ASP A 112 -1.58 14.95 3.96
N ALA A 113 -1.24 15.61 5.07
CA ALA A 113 -0.64 15.00 6.26
C ALA A 113 0.65 14.19 5.97
N ILE A 114 1.38 14.52 4.91
CA ILE A 114 2.62 13.82 4.53
C ILE A 114 3.62 13.93 5.68
N GLY A 115 4.14 12.78 6.11
CA GLY A 115 5.00 12.66 7.28
C GLY A 115 4.27 12.32 8.58
N ALA A 116 2.94 12.27 8.61
CA ALA A 116 2.20 11.80 9.78
C ALA A 116 2.56 10.34 10.09
N ARG A 117 2.76 10.03 11.37
CA ARG A 117 2.92 8.64 11.83
C ARG A 117 1.59 8.15 12.37
N VAL A 118 1.09 7.07 11.79
CA VAL A 118 -0.16 6.42 12.15
C VAL A 118 0.20 5.11 12.86
N THR A 119 -0.07 5.04 14.14
CA THR A 119 0.04 3.81 14.94
C THR A 119 -1.36 3.30 15.21
N TYR A 120 -1.59 2.00 15.12
CA TYR A 120 -2.90 1.41 15.40
C TYR A 120 -2.76 0.07 16.11
N GLN A 121 -3.79 -0.26 16.89
CA GLN A 121 -3.88 -1.51 17.61
C GLN A 121 -5.24 -2.18 17.40
N SER A 122 -5.18 -3.49 17.18
CA SER A 122 -6.33 -4.39 17.15
C SER A 122 -5.92 -5.65 17.90
N GLY A 123 -6.34 -5.80 19.16
CA GLY A 123 -5.93 -6.90 20.02
C GLY A 123 -4.40 -7.00 20.15
N ASP A 124 -3.86 -8.13 19.72
CA ASP A 124 -2.43 -8.47 19.69
C ASP A 124 -1.66 -7.79 18.54
N LEU A 125 -2.34 -7.32 17.50
CA LEU A 125 -1.72 -6.60 16.40
C LEU A 125 -1.47 -5.15 16.80
N LYS A 126 -0.21 -4.71 16.71
CA LYS A 126 0.18 -3.31 16.83
C LYS A 126 1.14 -2.94 15.70
N GLN A 127 0.78 -1.95 14.90
CA GLN A 127 1.54 -1.55 13.72
C GLN A 127 1.69 -0.04 13.67
N GLN A 128 2.76 0.41 13.02
CA GLN A 128 3.01 1.83 12.74
C GLN A 128 3.32 2.01 11.26
N ARG A 129 2.66 2.96 10.62
CA ARG A 129 2.90 3.35 9.23
C ARG A 129 3.11 4.86 9.14
N MET A 130 3.93 5.30 8.20
CA MET A 130 4.09 6.72 7.91
C MET A 130 3.30 7.08 6.65
N LYS A 131 2.57 8.19 6.69
CA LYS A 131 1.92 8.76 5.52
C LYS A 131 2.98 9.30 4.56
N ILE A 132 3.06 8.73 3.37
CA ILE A 132 3.92 9.20 2.29
C ILE A 132 3.11 9.96 1.24
N GLY A 133 3.77 10.89 0.54
CA GLY A 133 3.16 11.71 -0.53
C GLY A 133 3.47 11.24 -1.96
N GLY A 134 4.46 10.36 -2.12
CA GLY A 134 4.83 9.75 -3.40
C GLY A 134 4.65 8.23 -3.35
N GLY A 135 5.00 7.54 -4.43
CA GLY A 135 4.94 6.08 -4.46
C GLY A 135 5.62 5.50 -5.69
N SER A 136 6.50 4.52 -5.48
CA SER A 136 7.33 3.86 -6.51
C SER A 136 7.99 4.81 -7.53
N PHE A 137 8.61 4.25 -8.56
CA PHE A 137 9.21 4.99 -9.66
C PHE A 137 8.14 5.49 -10.64
N LEU A 138 8.30 6.71 -11.17
CA LEU A 138 7.42 7.35 -12.19
C LEU A 138 5.91 7.25 -11.89
N SER A 139 5.51 7.29 -10.62
CA SER A 139 4.13 7.11 -10.20
C SER A 139 3.90 7.77 -8.83
N SER A 140 2.64 7.74 -8.38
CA SER A 140 2.28 8.00 -6.99
C SER A 140 1.17 7.05 -6.56
N HIS A 141 1.15 6.68 -5.28
CA HIS A 141 0.13 5.80 -4.71
C HIS A 141 -1.17 6.56 -4.40
N ASP A 142 -2.24 5.82 -4.15
CA ASP A 142 -3.45 6.36 -3.54
C ASP A 142 -3.08 7.13 -2.25
N PRO A 143 -3.54 8.38 -2.09
CA PRO A 143 -3.23 9.16 -0.90
C PRO A 143 -3.89 8.59 0.37
N ARG A 144 -4.88 7.71 0.27
CA ARG A 144 -5.50 7.09 1.43
C ARG A 144 -4.66 5.93 1.94
N MET A 145 -4.69 5.69 3.25
CA MET A 145 -4.00 4.55 3.85
C MET A 145 -5.01 3.46 4.16
N VAL A 146 -4.73 2.23 3.76
CA VAL A 146 -5.46 1.04 4.20
C VAL A 146 -4.68 0.42 5.36
N LEU A 147 -5.35 0.23 6.49
CA LEU A 147 -4.81 -0.40 7.69
C LEU A 147 -5.41 -1.81 7.79
N GLY A 148 -4.66 -2.84 7.41
CA GLY A 148 -5.09 -4.24 7.55
C GLY A 148 -5.03 -4.69 9.01
N VAL A 149 -6.05 -5.43 9.46
CA VAL A 149 -6.14 -5.96 10.83
C VAL A 149 -6.37 -7.48 10.90
N GLY A 150 -6.29 -8.17 9.76
CA GLY A 150 -6.47 -9.61 9.64
C GLY A 150 -7.91 -10.03 9.95
N LYS A 151 -8.07 -11.10 10.74
CA LYS A 151 -9.39 -11.61 11.15
C LYS A 151 -10.04 -10.84 12.30
N ARG A 152 -9.43 -9.74 12.75
CA ARG A 152 -9.90 -9.00 13.92
C ARG A 152 -11.05 -8.08 13.52
N THR A 153 -12.14 -8.14 14.26
CA THR A 153 -13.40 -7.44 13.92
C THR A 153 -13.51 -6.06 14.58
N LYS A 154 -12.40 -5.51 15.10
CA LYS A 154 -12.38 -4.22 15.81
C LYS A 154 -10.98 -3.62 15.82
N LEU A 155 -10.89 -2.29 15.67
CA LEU A 155 -9.72 -1.51 16.06
C LEU A 155 -9.91 -0.96 17.48
N ASP A 156 -8.93 -1.18 18.35
CA ASP A 156 -8.96 -0.64 19.71
C ASP A 156 -8.72 0.86 19.70
N TRP A 157 -7.72 1.30 18.92
CA TRP A 157 -7.41 2.70 18.70
C TRP A 157 -6.55 2.91 17.44
N VAL A 158 -6.63 4.12 16.89
CA VAL A 158 -5.69 4.68 15.92
C VAL A 158 -5.14 5.97 16.52
N GLU A 159 -3.82 6.09 16.55
CA GLU A 159 -3.09 7.26 17.00
C GLU A 159 -2.35 7.89 15.82
N ILE A 160 -2.55 9.18 15.63
CA ILE A 160 -1.91 9.97 14.59
C ILE A 160 -1.01 10.99 15.26
N GLN A 161 0.29 10.87 15.02
CA GLN A 161 1.24 11.94 15.26
C GLN A 161 1.35 12.78 13.99
N TRP A 162 0.76 13.98 14.02
CA TRP A 162 0.77 14.93 12.93
C TRP A 162 2.17 15.52 12.72
N PRO A 163 2.58 15.79 11.47
CA PRO A 163 3.90 16.33 11.20
C PRO A 163 4.02 17.79 11.67
N LEU A 164 5.24 18.30 11.74
CA LEU A 164 5.49 19.73 12.00
C LEU A 164 4.82 20.60 10.91
N PRO A 165 4.43 21.85 11.25
CA PRO A 165 4.64 22.55 12.51
C PRO A 165 3.63 22.24 13.62
N SER A 166 2.68 21.32 13.39
CA SER A 166 1.70 20.98 14.43
C SER A 166 2.31 20.14 15.54
N GLY A 167 2.90 18.99 15.19
CA GLY A 167 3.43 18.01 16.15
C GLY A 167 2.36 17.38 17.06
N LYS A 168 1.07 17.67 16.84
CA LYS A 168 -0.03 17.18 17.66
C LYS A 168 -0.11 15.66 17.60
N VAL A 169 -0.46 15.02 18.72
CA VAL A 169 -0.81 13.60 18.78
C VAL A 169 -2.30 13.49 19.09
N GLU A 170 -3.03 12.74 18.27
CA GLU A 170 -4.46 12.47 18.46
C GLU A 170 -4.70 10.98 18.45
N ARG A 171 -5.36 10.47 19.50
CA ARG A 171 -5.79 9.08 19.58
C ARG A 171 -7.30 9.01 19.46
N ILE A 172 -7.77 8.14 18.57
CA ILE A 172 -9.16 7.96 18.21
C ILE A 172 -9.54 6.51 18.53
N THR A 173 -10.68 6.34 19.20
CA THR A 173 -11.29 5.05 19.52
C THR A 173 -12.66 4.95 18.83
N GLU A 174 -13.34 3.82 19.00
CA GLU A 174 -14.67 3.58 18.40
C GLU A 174 -14.67 3.80 16.88
N LEU A 175 -13.68 3.18 16.22
CA LEU A 175 -13.49 3.24 14.79
C LEU A 175 -14.36 2.17 14.11
N PRO A 176 -14.94 2.47 12.94
CA PRO A 176 -15.55 1.43 12.12
C PRO A 176 -14.46 0.52 11.54
N ILE A 177 -14.90 -0.56 10.94
CA ILE A 177 -14.07 -1.43 10.09
C ILE A 177 -14.72 -1.57 8.71
N ASP A 178 -13.94 -2.03 7.75
CA ASP A 178 -14.33 -2.36 6.38
C ASP A 178 -14.94 -1.19 5.61
N ARG A 179 -14.38 0.00 5.83
CA ARG A 179 -14.75 1.22 5.12
C ARG A 179 -13.66 2.28 5.20
N TYR A 180 -13.87 3.34 4.42
CA TYR A 180 -13.12 4.57 4.52
C TYR A 180 -13.73 5.54 5.53
N ILE A 181 -12.87 6.24 6.26
CA ILE A 181 -13.19 7.40 7.09
C ILE A 181 -12.24 8.56 6.79
N THR A 182 -12.64 9.77 7.14
CA THR A 182 -11.77 10.95 7.12
C THR A 182 -11.48 11.41 8.54
N ILE A 183 -10.21 11.69 8.83
CA ILE A 183 -9.77 12.26 10.11
C ILE A 183 -9.14 13.63 9.81
N ILE A 184 -9.72 14.66 10.41
CA ILE A 184 -9.26 16.04 10.26
C ILE A 184 -8.44 16.42 11.48
N GLU A 185 -7.23 16.91 11.23
CA GLU A 185 -6.32 17.39 12.26
C GLU A 185 -7.00 18.37 13.20
N GLY A 186 -6.87 18.12 14.50
CA GLY A 186 -7.36 19.01 15.53
C GLY A 186 -8.72 18.61 16.09
N THR A 187 -9.46 17.75 15.39
CA THR A 187 -10.85 17.43 15.73
C THR A 187 -10.99 16.28 16.74
N GLY A 188 -9.98 15.42 16.86
CA GLY A 188 -10.04 14.19 17.67
C GLY A 188 -11.16 13.22 17.27
N LYS A 189 -11.75 13.35 16.07
CA LYS A 189 -12.90 12.56 15.61
C LYS A 189 -12.73 12.16 14.14
N TRP A 190 -13.53 11.19 13.71
CA TRP A 190 -13.63 10.77 12.32
C TRP A 190 -15.00 11.14 11.72
N LYS A 191 -15.06 11.21 10.39
CA LYS A 191 -16.28 11.37 9.58
C LYS A 191 -16.37 10.28 8.53
#